data_AF-A0A5N6WUR3-F1
#
_entry.id   AF-A0A5N6WUR3-F1
#
_cell.length_a   1.000
_cell.length_b   1.000
_cell.length_c   1.000
_cell.angle_alpha   90.00
_cell.angle_beta   90.00
_cell.angle_gamma   90.00
#
_symmetry.space_group_name_H-M   'P 1'
#
loop_
_entity.id
_entity.type
_entity.pdbx_description
1 polymer ?
#
loop_
_entity_poly.entity_id
_entity_poly.type
_entity_poly.pdbx_seq_one_letter_code
_entity_poly.pdbx_strand_id
1 'polypeptide(L)'
;MTGGETYIRKGDGSAVKVEGPSLGHCVMLQGGQVEHLAARAFGTAERITTITSYRAAIPGLYDDSYISNVRPYCDLPELYTEWTNCRLEKMKQEIENIQATIIKHVRRDRDSFPLDEVYHFAEQQISYLKRTTRQMVDQILCAEVRRHFGVREINAVGEKWVVIRVHQRFKDLLPGVMAQTLVWRPVRLYLRDWEETKYMIRSGNVSLVYSQQGTFSWDQNRFEEYLFGDELLRQGLKEVLLAWLHRFDLLDLEKDS
;
A
#
# COMPACT_ATOMS: atom_id res chain seq x y z
N MET A 1 5.12 -5.30 32.98
CA MET A 1 4.55 -5.66 31.66
C MET A 1 5.33 -6.86 31.13
N THR A 2 4.63 -7.91 30.72
CA THR A 2 5.20 -9.04 29.98
C THR A 2 4.67 -8.96 28.55
N GLY A 3 5.51 -9.12 27.54
CA GLY A 3 5.11 -8.81 26.17
C GLY A 3 5.28 -7.32 25.84
N GLY A 4 4.70 -6.88 24.71
CA GLY A 4 4.81 -5.48 24.25
C GLY A 4 6.10 -5.18 23.49
N GLU A 5 6.98 -6.16 23.30
CA GLU A 5 8.22 -5.98 22.54
C GLU A 5 7.93 -5.89 21.04
N THR A 6 8.84 -5.24 20.32
CA THR A 6 8.84 -5.25 18.86
C THR A 6 9.67 -6.43 18.38
N TYR A 7 9.09 -7.26 17.52
CA TYR A 7 9.80 -8.31 16.80
C TYR A 7 10.06 -7.86 15.38
N ILE A 8 11.26 -8.12 14.87
CA ILE A 8 11.67 -7.80 13.50
C ILE A 8 11.97 -9.11 12.78
N ARG A 9 11.45 -9.30 11.57
CA ARG A 9 11.80 -10.45 10.73
C ARG A 9 13.14 -10.20 10.04
N LYS A 10 14.10 -11.10 10.22
CA LYS A 10 15.40 -11.09 9.54
C LYS A 10 15.29 -11.64 8.12
N GLY A 11 16.32 -11.42 7.31
CA GLY A 11 16.40 -11.93 5.94
C GLY A 11 16.42 -13.46 5.83
N ASP A 12 16.82 -14.16 6.90
CA ASP A 12 16.73 -15.62 7.02
C ASP A 12 15.31 -16.12 7.42
N GLY A 13 14.34 -15.22 7.56
CA GLY A 13 12.96 -15.50 7.96
C GLY A 13 12.75 -15.62 9.47
N SER A 14 13.80 -15.70 10.28
CA SER A 14 13.67 -15.78 11.74
C SER A 14 13.40 -14.41 12.37
N ALA A 15 12.70 -14.39 13.51
CA ALA A 15 12.38 -13.16 14.22
C ALA A 15 13.45 -12.81 15.26
N VAL A 16 13.83 -11.54 15.34
CA VAL A 16 14.66 -10.99 16.42
C VAL A 16 13.81 -10.07 17.29
N LYS A 17 13.92 -10.22 18.61
CA LYS A 17 13.26 -9.36 19.58
C LYS A 17 14.09 -8.10 19.77
N VAL A 18 13.47 -6.93 19.63
CA VAL A 18 14.07 -5.65 20.00
C VAL A 18 13.97 -5.48 21.51
N GLU A 19 15.08 -5.15 22.15
CA GLU A 19 15.09 -4.90 23.59
C GLU A 19 14.31 -3.63 23.95
N GLY A 20 13.53 -3.71 25.03
CA GLY A 20 12.80 -2.57 25.57
C GLY A 20 11.53 -2.22 24.77
N PRO A 21 10.43 -2.10 25.49
CA PRO A 21 9.60 -0.90 25.36
C PRO A 21 9.54 -0.16 26.71
N SER A 22 10.65 -0.13 27.45
CA SER A 22 10.73 0.59 28.72
C SER A 22 10.98 2.09 28.50
N LEU A 23 10.68 2.89 29.52
CA LEU A 23 10.86 4.33 29.48
C LEU A 23 12.31 4.68 29.09
N GLY A 24 12.48 5.67 28.21
CA GLY A 24 13.78 6.10 27.70
C GLY A 24 14.35 5.29 26.53
N HIS A 25 13.62 4.29 26.02
CA HIS A 25 14.05 3.52 24.85
C HIS A 25 13.53 4.12 23.54
N CYS A 26 14.36 4.05 22.50
CA CYS A 26 14.01 4.44 21.14
C CYS A 26 14.43 3.35 20.17
N VAL A 27 13.57 3.06 19.19
CA VAL A 27 13.86 2.11 18.11
C VAL A 27 13.72 2.86 16.79
N MET A 28 14.78 2.84 15.99
CA MET A 28 14.76 3.37 14.63
C MET A 28 14.68 2.22 13.63
N LEU A 29 13.67 2.25 12.77
CA LEU A 29 13.42 1.24 11.75
C LEU A 29 13.34 1.89 10.37
N GLN A 30 13.76 1.17 9.34
CA GLN A 30 13.50 1.56 7.96
C GLN A 30 12.04 1.25 7.62
N GLY A 31 11.20 2.29 7.62
CA GLY A 31 9.77 2.20 7.29
C GLY A 31 9.56 1.58 5.91
N GLY A 32 8.54 0.73 5.79
CA GLY A 32 8.19 0.06 4.53
C GLY A 32 9.11 -1.08 4.09
N GLN A 33 10.32 -1.18 4.66
CA GLN A 33 11.32 -2.19 4.27
C GLN A 33 11.52 -3.27 5.33
N VAL A 34 11.18 -2.97 6.58
CA VAL A 34 11.33 -3.90 7.71
C VAL A 34 9.96 -4.40 8.16
N GLU A 35 9.74 -5.70 8.01
CA GLU A 35 8.60 -6.37 8.64
C GLU A 35 8.82 -6.46 10.15
N HIS A 36 7.85 -5.94 10.88
CA HIS A 36 7.88 -5.93 12.33
C HIS A 36 6.49 -6.14 12.92
N LEU A 37 6.47 -6.63 14.16
CA LEU A 37 5.27 -6.89 14.92
C LEU A 37 5.43 -6.32 16.33
N ALA A 38 4.52 -5.45 16.75
CA ALA A 38 4.38 -5.08 18.15
C ALA A 38 3.59 -6.18 18.87
N ALA A 39 4.25 -6.96 19.72
CA ALA A 39 3.61 -8.03 20.46
C ALA A 39 2.60 -7.48 21.47
N ARG A 40 1.59 -8.28 21.79
CA ARG A 40 0.60 -7.91 22.80
C ARG A 40 1.26 -7.79 24.17
N ALA A 41 0.90 -6.75 24.91
CA ALA A 41 1.33 -6.54 26.28
C ALA A 41 0.34 -7.16 27.26
N PHE A 42 0.86 -7.78 28.32
CA PHE A 42 0.11 -8.41 29.41
C PHE A 42 0.55 -7.84 30.77
N GLY A 43 -0.36 -7.87 31.75
CA GLY A 43 -0.09 -7.39 33.11
C GLY A 43 0.19 -5.89 33.20
N THR A 44 -0.36 -5.10 32.27
CA THR A 44 -0.36 -3.63 32.29
C THR A 44 -1.74 -3.13 31.86
N ALA A 45 -2.14 -1.95 32.32
CA ALA A 45 -3.36 -1.31 31.85
C ALA A 45 -3.18 -0.78 30.43
N GLU A 46 -2.03 -0.16 30.15
CA GLU A 46 -1.73 0.50 28.88
C GLU A 46 -0.27 0.30 28.47
N ARG A 47 -0.01 0.45 27.17
CA ARG A 47 1.32 0.57 26.57
C ARG A 47 1.28 1.75 25.61
N ILE A 48 1.93 2.84 26.00
CA ILE A 48 1.97 4.08 25.21
C ILE A 48 3.29 4.14 24.46
N THR A 49 3.23 4.40 23.15
CA THR A 49 4.40 4.60 22.29
C THR A 49 4.13 5.74 21.33
N THR A 50 5.12 6.59 21.10
CA THR A 50 5.07 7.65 20.09
C THR A 50 5.89 7.23 18.87
N ILE A 51 5.31 7.39 17.69
CA ILE A 51 5.97 7.05 16.42
C ILE A 51 6.13 8.35 15.63
N THR A 52 7.36 8.66 15.25
CA THR A 52 7.67 9.76 14.33
C THR A 52 8.29 9.17 13.07
N SER A 53 7.60 9.36 11.95
CA SER A 53 8.12 8.94 10.64
C SER A 53 8.96 10.05 10.03
N TYR A 54 10.13 9.69 9.51
CA TYR A 54 11.02 10.62 8.80
C TYR A 54 11.09 10.24 7.33
N ARG A 55 11.19 11.25 6.47
CA ARG A 55 11.49 11.09 5.04
C ARG A 55 12.88 11.67 4.79
N ALA A 56 13.65 11.03 3.90
CA ALA A 56 14.91 11.59 3.45
C ALA A 56 14.69 12.96 2.76
N ALA A 57 15.49 13.95 3.16
CA ALA A 57 15.53 15.29 2.59
C ALA A 57 16.45 15.35 1.36
N ILE A 58 16.26 14.41 0.43
CA ILE A 58 17.08 14.27 -0.78
C ILE A 58 16.19 14.55 -2.01
N PRO A 59 16.50 15.60 -2.81
CA PRO A 59 15.89 15.85 -4.11
C PRO A 59 15.90 14.64 -5.04
N GLY A 60 14.81 14.41 -5.77
CA GLY A 60 14.70 13.33 -6.76
C GLY A 60 14.57 11.93 -6.19
N LEU A 61 14.70 11.76 -4.86
CA LEU A 61 14.48 10.46 -4.24
C LEU A 61 12.99 10.16 -4.16
N TYR A 62 12.54 9.06 -4.75
CA TYR A 62 11.14 8.63 -4.69
C TYR A 62 10.72 8.37 -3.23
N ASP A 63 9.53 8.84 -2.86
CA ASP A 63 8.94 8.57 -1.55
C ASP A 63 7.85 7.51 -1.69
N ASP A 64 8.15 6.32 -1.17
CA ASP A 64 7.34 5.12 -1.18
C ASP A 64 6.46 4.95 0.07
N SER A 65 6.29 6.00 0.87
CA SER A 65 5.40 5.99 2.05
C SER A 65 3.98 5.51 1.71
N TYR A 66 3.29 4.95 2.70
CA TYR A 66 1.91 4.49 2.61
C TYR A 66 1.20 4.61 3.97
N ILE A 67 -0.12 4.71 3.95
CA ILE A 67 -0.96 4.91 5.16
C ILE A 67 -1.97 3.78 5.37
N SER A 68 -1.93 2.73 4.56
CA SER A 68 -2.84 1.57 4.62
C SER A 68 -2.92 0.91 6.00
N ASN A 69 -1.81 0.82 6.73
CA ASN A 69 -1.78 0.17 8.04
C ASN A 69 -2.37 1.04 9.17
N VAL A 70 -2.40 2.36 9.00
CA VAL A 70 -2.93 3.30 10.02
C VAL A 70 -4.36 3.72 9.73
N ARG A 71 -4.78 3.67 8.47
CA ARG A 71 -6.13 4.03 8.00
C ARG A 71 -7.28 3.39 8.80
N PRO A 72 -7.23 2.10 9.21
CA PRO A 72 -8.30 1.51 10.02
C PRO A 72 -8.43 2.08 11.45
N TYR A 73 -7.39 2.76 11.94
CA TYR A 73 -7.30 3.24 13.33
C TYR A 73 -7.55 4.74 13.44
N CYS A 74 -7.16 5.51 12.44
CA CYS A 74 -7.17 6.98 12.45
C CYS A 74 -8.53 7.61 12.14
N ASP A 75 -8.64 8.91 12.39
CA ASP A 75 -9.64 9.77 11.78
C ASP A 75 -9.23 10.08 10.33
N LEU A 76 -10.08 9.72 9.37
CA LEU A 76 -9.73 9.80 7.95
C LEU A 76 -9.65 11.23 7.40
N PRO A 77 -10.57 12.15 7.72
CA PRO A 77 -10.44 13.55 7.33
C PRO A 77 -9.10 14.17 7.77
N GLU A 78 -8.70 13.96 9.02
CA GLU A 78 -7.42 14.44 9.55
C GLU A 78 -6.24 13.77 8.83
N LEU A 79 -6.20 12.44 8.81
CA LEU A 79 -5.13 11.67 8.17
C LEU A 79 -4.95 12.04 6.69
N TYR A 80 -6.03 12.19 5.93
CA TYR A 80 -5.99 12.51 4.51
C TYR A 80 -5.56 13.94 4.26
N THR A 81 -5.90 14.87 5.15
CA THR A 81 -5.43 16.26 5.09
C THR A 81 -3.91 16.32 5.30
N GLU A 82 -3.40 15.68 6.35
CA GLU A 82 -1.97 15.62 6.64
C GLU A 82 -1.18 14.92 5.53
N TRP A 83 -1.67 13.75 5.10
CA TRP A 83 -1.08 12.98 4.00
C TRP A 83 -0.98 13.81 2.73
N THR A 84 -2.09 14.43 2.30
CA THR A 84 -2.12 15.22 1.07
C THR A 84 -1.17 16.41 1.14
N ASN A 85 -1.18 17.16 2.25
CA ASN A 85 -0.31 18.32 2.42
C ASN A 85 1.18 17.93 2.41
N CYS A 86 1.56 16.88 3.16
CA CYS A 86 2.93 16.36 3.16
C CYS A 86 3.38 15.95 1.75
N ARG A 87 2.50 15.25 1.02
CA ARG A 87 2.82 14.74 -0.32
C ARG A 87 2.94 15.86 -1.36
N LEU A 88 2.06 16.87 -1.30
CA LEU A 88 2.10 18.03 -2.18
C LEU A 88 3.31 18.92 -1.89
N GLU A 89 3.70 19.08 -0.62
CA GLU A 89 4.88 19.88 -0.27
C GLU A 89 6.16 19.26 -0.84
N LYS A 90 6.30 17.93 -0.77
CA LYS A 90 7.38 17.24 -1.48
C LYS A 90 7.32 17.48 -2.98
N MET A 91 6.15 17.40 -3.60
CA MET A 91 6.01 17.64 -5.04
C MET A 91 6.45 19.05 -5.44
N LYS A 92 6.14 20.08 -4.63
CA LYS A 92 6.64 21.44 -4.88
C LYS A 92 8.16 21.48 -4.89
N GLN A 93 8.81 20.84 -3.91
CA GLN A 93 10.28 20.75 -3.86
C GLN A 93 10.83 20.06 -5.13
N GLU A 94 10.21 18.97 -5.59
CA GLU A 94 10.65 18.29 -6.82
C GLU A 94 10.45 19.15 -8.08
N ILE A 95 9.35 19.92 -8.15
CA ILE A 95 9.11 20.88 -9.23
C ILE A 95 10.19 21.96 -9.25
N GLU A 96 10.52 22.55 -8.09
CA GLU A 96 11.58 23.55 -7.97
C GLU A 96 12.93 22.98 -8.41
N ASN A 97 13.23 21.74 -8.02
CA ASN A 97 14.47 21.05 -8.39
C ASN A 97 14.60 20.84 -9.91
N ILE A 98 13.55 20.34 -10.58
CA ILE A 98 13.61 20.13 -12.03
C ILE A 98 13.67 21.46 -12.79
N GLN A 99 12.96 22.49 -12.33
CA GLN A 99 13.05 23.84 -12.92
C GLN A 99 14.47 24.41 -12.84
N ALA A 100 15.10 24.32 -11.67
CA ALA A 100 16.49 24.73 -11.48
C ALA A 100 17.44 23.95 -12.39
N THR A 101 17.16 22.67 -12.61
CA THR A 101 17.96 21.79 -13.47
C THR A 101 17.84 22.16 -14.95
N ILE A 102 16.62 22.44 -15.44
CA ILE A 102 16.39 22.94 -16.80
C ILE A 102 17.11 24.28 -17.02
N ILE A 103 16.98 25.22 -16.09
CA ILE A 103 17.65 26.53 -16.19
C ILE A 103 19.17 26.38 -16.26
N LYS A 104 19.76 25.46 -15.49
CA LYS A 104 21.20 25.19 -15.52
C LYS A 104 21.66 24.63 -16.87
N HIS A 105 20.87 23.79 -17.52
CA HIS A 105 21.18 23.27 -18.87
C HIS A 105 21.19 24.39 -19.91
N VAL A 106 20.12 25.17 -20.00
CA VAL A 106 20.00 26.31 -20.94
C VAL A 106 21.10 27.35 -20.75
N ARG A 107 21.57 27.56 -19.51
CA ARG A 107 22.70 28.47 -19.22
C ARG A 107 24.04 27.95 -19.72
N ARG A 108 24.24 26.63 -19.78
CA ARG A 108 25.48 26.01 -20.27
C ARG A 108 25.50 25.95 -21.79
N ASP A 109 24.37 25.60 -22.38
CA ASP A 109 24.16 25.54 -23.83
C ASP A 109 22.70 25.89 -24.13
N ARG A 110 22.50 26.97 -24.91
CA ARG A 110 21.17 27.52 -25.22
C ARG A 110 20.32 26.58 -26.06
N ASP A 111 20.95 25.69 -26.82
CA ASP A 111 20.27 24.71 -27.66
C ASP A 111 20.10 23.36 -26.95
N SER A 112 20.61 23.23 -25.71
CA SER A 112 20.47 22.01 -24.91
C SER A 112 19.17 22.02 -24.07
N PHE A 113 18.45 20.90 -24.09
CA PHE A 113 17.29 20.64 -23.23
C PHE A 113 17.43 19.25 -22.59
N PRO A 114 17.29 19.12 -21.26
CA PRO A 114 17.47 17.84 -20.57
C PRO A 114 16.20 16.98 -20.69
N LEU A 115 15.91 16.53 -21.91
CA LEU A 115 14.68 15.82 -22.25
C LEU A 115 14.48 14.58 -21.38
N ASP A 116 15.53 13.76 -21.20
CA ASP A 116 15.47 12.52 -20.43
C ASP A 116 15.17 12.78 -18.94
N GLU A 117 15.75 13.83 -18.35
CA GLU A 117 15.50 14.20 -16.95
C GLU A 117 14.07 14.70 -16.75
N VAL A 118 13.53 15.45 -17.71
CA VAL A 118 12.14 15.92 -17.69
C VAL A 118 11.17 14.75 -17.85
N TYR A 119 11.44 13.81 -18.74
CA TYR A 119 10.66 12.58 -18.87
C TYR A 119 10.68 11.76 -17.58
N HIS A 120 11.86 11.54 -17.01
CA HIS A 120 11.99 10.79 -15.76
C HIS A 120 11.23 11.45 -14.60
N PHE A 121 11.38 12.77 -14.46
CA PHE A 121 10.62 13.54 -13.48
C PHE A 121 9.11 13.37 -13.67
N ALA A 122 8.60 13.53 -14.90
CA ALA A 122 7.18 13.42 -15.20
C ALA A 122 6.61 12.04 -14.84
N GLU A 123 7.28 10.96 -15.26
CA GLU A 123 6.88 9.59 -14.93
C GLU A 123 6.90 9.33 -13.42
N GLN A 124 7.94 9.80 -12.72
CA GLN A 124 8.00 9.72 -11.27
C GLN A 124 6.84 10.46 -10.60
N GLN A 125 6.50 11.68 -11.04
CA GLN A 125 5.40 12.45 -10.46
C GLN A 125 4.02 11.84 -10.76
N ILE A 126 3.82 11.27 -11.96
CA ILE A 126 2.60 10.53 -12.30
C ILE A 126 2.43 9.33 -11.37
N SER A 127 3.46 8.50 -11.22
CA SER A 127 3.47 7.35 -10.32
C SER A 127 3.22 7.78 -8.87
N TYR A 128 3.88 8.86 -8.44
CA TYR A 128 3.78 9.41 -7.10
C TYR A 128 2.36 9.87 -6.76
N LEU A 129 1.69 10.61 -7.66
CA LEU A 129 0.31 11.06 -7.47
C LEU A 129 -0.69 9.91 -7.52
N LYS A 130 -0.48 8.96 -8.44
CA LYS A 130 -1.29 7.74 -8.52
C LYS A 130 -1.23 7.00 -7.17
N ARG A 131 -0.03 6.81 -6.60
CA ARG A 131 0.13 6.22 -5.25
C ARG A 131 -0.57 7.06 -4.18
N THR A 132 -0.36 8.38 -4.16
CA THR A 132 -0.97 9.29 -3.17
C THR A 132 -2.48 9.12 -3.10
N THR A 133 -3.16 9.10 -4.25
CA THR A 133 -4.62 8.94 -4.31
C THR A 133 -5.08 7.53 -3.98
N ARG A 134 -4.31 6.48 -4.32
CA ARG A 134 -4.64 5.08 -4.00
C ARG A 134 -4.59 4.79 -2.51
N GLN A 135 -3.80 5.55 -1.75
CA GLN A 135 -3.83 5.48 -0.30
C GLN A 135 -5.09 6.09 0.33
N MET A 136 -5.82 6.93 -0.40
CA MET A 136 -7.00 7.65 0.10
C MET A 136 -8.27 6.93 -0.36
N VAL A 137 -8.62 5.85 0.34
CA VAL A 137 -9.85 5.09 0.07
C VAL A 137 -11.06 5.91 0.49
N ASP A 138 -12.17 5.74 -0.22
CA ASP A 138 -13.44 6.39 0.11
C ASP A 138 -13.78 6.24 1.61
N GLN A 139 -14.08 7.38 2.24
CA GLN A 139 -14.24 7.46 3.69
C GLN A 139 -15.53 6.77 4.14
N ILE A 140 -16.59 6.82 3.32
CA ILE A 140 -17.87 6.18 3.62
C ILE A 140 -17.68 4.66 3.59
N LEU A 141 -17.05 4.13 2.54
CA LEU A 141 -16.70 2.72 2.44
C LEU A 141 -15.85 2.27 3.64
N CYS A 142 -14.82 3.03 4.00
CA CYS A 142 -13.97 2.69 5.16
C CYS A 142 -14.78 2.67 6.47
N ALA A 143 -15.65 3.66 6.69
CA ALA A 143 -16.49 3.75 7.87
C ALA A 143 -17.48 2.56 7.94
N GLU A 144 -18.10 2.21 6.81
CA GLU A 144 -19.01 1.07 6.71
C GLU A 144 -18.30 -0.25 7.00
N VAL A 145 -17.13 -0.49 6.40
CA VAL A 145 -16.34 -1.70 6.64
C VAL A 145 -15.89 -1.78 8.09
N ARG A 146 -15.38 -0.67 8.66
CA ARG A 146 -14.96 -0.62 10.06
C ARG A 146 -16.13 -0.90 11.01
N ARG A 147 -17.33 -0.40 10.71
CA ARG A 147 -18.56 -0.64 11.49
C ARG A 147 -19.00 -2.11 11.45
N HIS A 148 -18.92 -2.76 10.30
CA HIS A 148 -19.39 -4.16 10.15
C HIS A 148 -18.37 -5.19 10.67
N PHE A 149 -17.08 -4.99 10.40
CA PHE A 149 -16.06 -6.03 10.61
C PHE A 149 -15.07 -5.71 11.73
N GLY A 150 -14.89 -4.43 12.05
CA GLY A 150 -13.83 -3.98 12.94
C GLY A 150 -12.42 -4.16 12.35
N VAL A 151 -11.42 -3.67 13.09
CA VAL A 151 -10.05 -3.52 12.57
C VAL A 151 -9.32 -4.87 12.45
N ARG A 152 -9.64 -5.85 13.29
CA ARG A 152 -9.00 -7.17 13.24
C ARG A 152 -9.29 -7.88 11.93
N GLU A 153 -10.55 -7.92 11.53
CA GLU A 153 -10.98 -8.53 10.27
C GLU A 153 -10.41 -7.80 9.05
N ILE A 154 -10.36 -6.46 9.08
CA ILE A 154 -9.69 -5.67 8.03
C ILE A 154 -8.24 -6.11 7.87
N ASN A 155 -7.51 -6.34 8.97
CA ASN A 155 -6.12 -6.75 8.91
C ASN A 155 -5.94 -8.22 8.48
N ALA A 156 -6.89 -9.10 8.83
CA ALA A 156 -6.85 -10.52 8.49
C ALA A 156 -7.32 -10.83 7.05
N VAL A 157 -7.90 -9.87 6.33
CA VAL A 157 -8.47 -10.10 4.99
C VAL A 157 -7.48 -10.71 3.99
N GLY A 158 -6.18 -10.43 4.13
CA GLY A 158 -5.16 -11.05 3.28
C GLY A 158 -5.07 -12.56 3.47
N GLU A 159 -5.17 -13.03 4.71
CA GLU A 159 -5.18 -14.46 5.04
C GLU A 159 -6.45 -15.14 4.50
N LYS A 160 -7.61 -14.48 4.66
CA LYS A 160 -8.88 -14.96 4.09
C LYS A 160 -8.81 -15.09 2.57
N TRP A 161 -8.22 -14.09 1.91
CA TRP A 161 -8.10 -14.08 0.46
C TRP A 161 -7.27 -15.24 -0.08
N VAL A 162 -6.19 -15.64 0.61
CA VAL A 162 -5.37 -16.80 0.23
C VAL A 162 -6.22 -18.07 0.15
N VAL A 163 -7.17 -18.25 1.05
CA VAL A 163 -8.10 -19.39 1.07
C VAL A 163 -9.16 -19.24 -0.02
N ILE A 164 -9.84 -18.09 -0.08
CA ILE A 164 -10.95 -17.84 -1.01
C ILE A 164 -10.51 -17.98 -2.46
N ARG A 165 -9.34 -17.41 -2.84
CA ARG A 165 -8.91 -17.35 -4.24
C ARG A 165 -8.64 -18.72 -4.87
N VAL A 166 -8.29 -19.72 -4.06
CA VAL A 166 -8.03 -21.09 -4.55
C VAL A 166 -9.28 -21.97 -4.53
N HIS A 167 -10.35 -21.53 -3.85
CA HIS A 167 -11.58 -22.30 -3.69
C HIS A 167 -12.32 -22.51 -5.03
N GLN A 168 -12.78 -23.73 -5.29
CA GLN A 168 -13.39 -24.07 -6.59
C GLN A 168 -14.68 -23.27 -6.87
N ARG A 169 -15.60 -23.17 -5.89
CA ARG A 169 -16.82 -22.34 -6.04
C ARG A 169 -16.50 -20.89 -6.36
N PHE A 170 -15.39 -20.35 -5.85
CA PHE A 170 -15.03 -18.97 -6.14
C PHE A 170 -14.69 -18.80 -7.64
N LYS A 171 -13.96 -19.76 -8.23
CA LYS A 171 -13.65 -19.76 -9.67
C LYS A 171 -14.92 -19.81 -10.53
N ASP A 172 -15.90 -20.60 -10.10
CA ASP A 172 -17.18 -20.71 -10.81
C ASP A 172 -18.01 -19.42 -10.72
N LEU A 173 -17.96 -18.72 -9.57
CA LEU A 173 -18.65 -17.44 -9.35
C LEU A 173 -17.93 -16.24 -9.98
N LEU A 174 -16.61 -16.32 -10.17
CA LEU A 174 -15.75 -15.20 -10.56
C LEU A 174 -16.27 -14.42 -11.80
N PRO A 175 -16.70 -15.05 -12.91
CA PRO A 175 -17.20 -14.29 -14.06
C PRO A 175 -18.39 -13.40 -13.72
N GLY A 176 -19.34 -13.90 -12.93
CA GLY A 176 -20.52 -13.16 -12.48
C GLY A 176 -20.18 -12.05 -11.48
N VAL A 177 -19.26 -12.34 -10.55
CA VAL A 177 -18.72 -11.35 -9.60
C VAL A 177 -18.03 -10.22 -10.36
N MET A 178 -17.18 -10.53 -11.34
CA MET A 178 -16.45 -9.52 -12.09
C MET A 178 -17.37 -8.67 -12.97
N ALA A 179 -18.40 -9.25 -13.60
CA ALA A 179 -19.39 -8.49 -14.37
C ALA A 179 -20.08 -7.41 -13.52
N GLN A 180 -20.41 -7.73 -12.26
CA GLN A 180 -20.99 -6.77 -11.32
C GLN A 180 -19.94 -5.80 -10.74
N THR A 181 -18.70 -6.25 -10.57
CA THR A 181 -17.58 -5.41 -10.09
C THR A 181 -17.28 -4.28 -11.07
N LEU A 182 -17.37 -4.53 -12.39
CA LEU A 182 -17.12 -3.52 -13.43
C LEU A 182 -18.04 -2.30 -13.34
N VAL A 183 -19.26 -2.45 -12.82
CA VAL A 183 -20.22 -1.36 -12.63
C VAL A 183 -20.20 -0.77 -11.22
N TRP A 184 -19.41 -1.34 -10.31
CA TRP A 184 -19.30 -0.86 -8.94
C TRP A 184 -18.35 0.35 -8.86
N ARG A 185 -18.94 1.55 -8.83
CA ARG A 185 -18.20 2.83 -8.89
C ARG A 185 -17.00 2.96 -7.94
N PRO A 186 -17.07 2.56 -6.65
CA PRO A 186 -15.97 2.71 -5.70
C PRO A 186 -14.65 2.05 -6.13
N VAL A 187 -14.71 1.02 -6.99
CA VAL A 187 -13.53 0.25 -7.40
C VAL A 187 -13.05 0.53 -8.82
N ARG A 188 -13.72 1.43 -9.56
CA ARG A 188 -13.42 1.71 -10.97
C ARG A 188 -11.95 2.08 -11.21
N LEU A 189 -11.35 2.83 -10.30
CA LEU A 189 -9.95 3.23 -10.39
C LEU A 189 -9.00 2.03 -10.23
N TYR A 190 -9.32 1.10 -9.35
CA TYR A 190 -8.51 -0.09 -9.08
C TYR A 190 -8.64 -1.15 -10.18
N LEU A 191 -9.79 -1.21 -10.87
CA LEU A 191 -9.94 -2.07 -12.04
C LEU A 191 -8.98 -1.69 -13.17
N ARG A 192 -8.78 -0.39 -13.40
CA ARG A 192 -7.77 0.08 -14.36
C ARG A 192 -6.37 -0.31 -13.91
N ASP A 193 -6.07 -0.15 -12.63
CA ASP A 193 -4.76 -0.52 -12.07
C ASP A 193 -4.52 -2.04 -12.20
N TRP A 194 -5.55 -2.87 -12.02
CA TRP A 194 -5.49 -4.33 -12.22
C TRP A 194 -5.12 -4.72 -13.64
N GLU A 195 -5.79 -4.15 -14.65
CA GLU A 195 -5.49 -4.42 -16.06
C GLU A 195 -4.08 -3.99 -16.45
N GLU A 196 -3.63 -2.84 -15.93
CA GLU A 196 -2.27 -2.35 -16.10
C GLU A 196 -1.26 -3.33 -15.48
N THR A 197 -1.50 -3.81 -14.26
CA THR A 197 -0.64 -4.82 -13.63
C THR A 197 -0.62 -6.13 -14.42
N LYS A 198 -1.77 -6.64 -14.89
CA LYS A 198 -1.84 -7.85 -15.73
C LYS A 198 -1.01 -7.68 -17.01
N TYR A 199 -1.08 -6.52 -17.64
CA TYR A 199 -0.24 -6.21 -18.80
C TYR A 199 1.26 -6.22 -18.45
N MET A 200 1.65 -5.65 -17.31
CA MET A 200 3.04 -5.65 -16.84
C MET A 200 3.55 -7.07 -16.54
N ILE A 201 2.70 -7.92 -15.95
CA ILE A 201 3.02 -9.34 -15.73
C ILE A 201 3.24 -10.06 -17.05
N ARG A 202 2.29 -9.95 -17.98
CA ARG A 202 2.35 -10.61 -19.29
C ARG A 202 3.55 -10.16 -20.13
N SER A 203 3.98 -8.91 -19.97
CA SER A 203 5.13 -8.36 -20.71
C SER A 203 6.49 -8.59 -20.04
N GLY A 204 6.53 -9.32 -18.91
CA GLY A 204 7.78 -9.60 -18.18
C GLY A 204 8.33 -8.40 -17.39
N ASN A 205 7.54 -7.34 -17.21
CA ASN A 205 7.95 -6.10 -16.55
C ASN A 205 7.48 -6.01 -15.08
N VAL A 206 7.34 -7.14 -14.40
CA VAL A 206 6.85 -7.19 -13.00
C VAL A 206 7.73 -6.42 -12.02
N SER A 207 9.03 -6.28 -12.30
CA SER A 207 9.97 -5.51 -11.48
C SER A 207 9.66 -4.01 -11.43
N LEU A 208 8.87 -3.49 -12.39
CA LEU A 208 8.43 -2.10 -12.44
C LEU A 208 7.13 -1.87 -11.67
N VAL A 209 6.49 -2.94 -11.18
CA VAL A 209 5.25 -2.86 -10.40
C VAL A 209 5.60 -2.71 -8.93
N TYR A 210 5.27 -1.55 -8.35
CA TYR A 210 5.43 -1.32 -6.92
C TYR A 210 4.43 -2.15 -6.10
N SER A 211 4.80 -2.59 -4.90
CA SER A 211 3.87 -3.25 -3.98
C SER A 211 4.02 -2.67 -2.57
N GLN A 212 2.98 -2.78 -1.76
CA GLN A 212 3.06 -2.49 -0.34
C GLN A 212 3.65 -3.63 0.48
N GLN A 213 3.78 -4.82 -0.10
CA GLN A 213 4.28 -6.03 0.55
C GLN A 213 5.73 -6.36 0.13
N GLY A 214 6.57 -5.33 -0.03
CA GLY A 214 7.94 -5.49 -0.54
C GLY A 214 8.00 -5.59 -2.07
N THR A 215 9.00 -6.31 -2.58
CA THR A 215 9.18 -6.50 -4.03
C THR A 215 8.07 -7.34 -4.62
N PHE A 216 7.36 -6.80 -5.62
CA PHE A 216 6.34 -7.56 -6.33
C PHE A 216 6.97 -8.62 -7.23
N SER A 217 6.40 -9.82 -7.21
CA SER A 217 6.77 -10.93 -8.08
C SER A 217 5.52 -11.71 -8.47
N TRP A 218 5.45 -12.07 -9.74
CA TRP A 218 4.41 -12.96 -10.28
C TRP A 218 4.96 -13.70 -11.51
N ASP A 219 4.52 -14.94 -11.72
CA ASP A 219 4.89 -15.72 -12.89
C ASP A 219 4.21 -15.17 -14.15
N GLN A 220 5.00 -14.73 -15.13
CA GLN A 220 4.52 -14.19 -16.40
C GLN A 220 3.60 -15.17 -17.15
N ASN A 221 3.80 -16.48 -17.00
CA ASN A 221 2.98 -17.50 -17.67
C ASN A 221 1.62 -17.70 -16.99
N ARG A 222 1.46 -17.18 -15.77
CA ARG A 222 0.24 -17.30 -14.95
C ARG A 222 -0.43 -15.94 -14.75
N PHE A 223 -0.28 -15.03 -15.71
CA PHE A 223 -0.84 -13.68 -15.62
C PHE A 223 -2.38 -13.67 -15.53
N GLU A 224 -3.06 -14.67 -16.11
CA GLU A 224 -4.53 -14.81 -16.01
C GLU A 224 -4.98 -15.22 -14.60
N GLU A 225 -4.08 -15.80 -13.80
CA GLU A 225 -4.35 -16.16 -12.41
C GLU A 225 -4.17 -14.98 -11.45
N TYR A 226 -3.70 -13.83 -11.94
CA TYR A 226 -3.62 -12.60 -11.17
C TYR A 226 -5.00 -11.96 -11.09
N LEU A 227 -5.70 -12.16 -9.96
CA LEU A 227 -7.08 -11.78 -9.80
C LEU A 227 -7.21 -10.39 -9.19
N PHE A 228 -8.42 -9.81 -9.28
CA PHE A 228 -8.69 -8.48 -8.75
C PHE A 228 -8.40 -8.36 -7.24
N GLY A 229 -8.67 -9.39 -6.45
CA GLY A 229 -8.32 -9.40 -5.03
C GLY A 229 -6.81 -9.36 -4.76
N ASP A 230 -6.00 -9.96 -5.64
CA ASP A 230 -4.53 -9.91 -5.55
C ASP A 230 -4.01 -8.49 -5.80
N GLU A 231 -4.64 -7.76 -6.73
CA GLU A 231 -4.37 -6.34 -6.99
C GLU A 231 -4.71 -5.46 -5.79
N LEU A 232 -5.88 -5.68 -5.18
CA LEU A 232 -6.27 -4.93 -3.98
C LEU A 232 -5.28 -5.16 -2.82
N LEU A 233 -4.81 -6.39 -2.60
CA LEU A 233 -3.80 -6.68 -1.59
C LEU A 233 -2.44 -6.08 -1.90
N ARG A 234 -1.97 -6.19 -3.15
CA ARG A 234 -0.71 -5.59 -3.61
C ARG A 234 -0.67 -4.09 -3.33
N GLN A 235 -1.80 -3.43 -3.56
CA GLN A 235 -1.99 -2.01 -3.31
C GLN A 235 -2.34 -1.67 -1.86
N GLY A 236 -2.44 -2.66 -0.94
CA GLY A 236 -2.79 -2.45 0.47
C GLY A 236 -4.20 -1.87 0.70
N LEU A 237 -5.15 -2.24 -0.15
CA LEU A 237 -6.55 -1.80 -0.13
C LEU A 237 -7.41 -2.81 0.63
N LYS A 238 -7.04 -3.10 1.88
CA LYS A 238 -7.69 -4.14 2.71
C LYS A 238 -9.18 -3.89 2.90
N GLU A 239 -9.56 -2.63 3.12
CA GLU A 239 -10.96 -2.22 3.30
C GLU A 239 -11.78 -2.44 2.03
N VAL A 240 -11.20 -2.14 0.86
CA VAL A 240 -11.84 -2.34 -0.43
C VAL A 240 -12.00 -3.82 -0.72
N LEU A 241 -10.99 -4.63 -0.41
CA LEU A 241 -11.05 -6.08 -0.56
C LEU A 241 -12.13 -6.67 0.33
N LEU A 242 -12.18 -6.28 1.61
CA LEU A 242 -13.17 -6.80 2.54
C LEU A 242 -14.59 -6.39 2.12
N ALA A 243 -14.78 -5.14 1.66
CA ALA A 243 -16.04 -4.69 1.09
C ALA A 243 -16.43 -5.48 -0.16
N TRP A 244 -15.48 -5.76 -1.05
CA TRP A 244 -15.70 -6.55 -2.26
C TRP A 244 -16.12 -7.97 -1.95
N LEU A 245 -15.38 -8.66 -1.06
CA LEU A 245 -15.69 -10.01 -0.62
C LEU A 245 -17.06 -10.09 0.06
N HIS A 246 -17.39 -9.11 0.91
CA HIS A 246 -18.68 -9.05 1.59
C HIS A 246 -19.83 -8.82 0.61
N ARG A 247 -19.67 -7.87 -0.33
CA ARG A 247 -20.71 -7.50 -1.29
C ARG A 247 -21.19 -8.68 -2.14
N PHE A 248 -20.30 -9.62 -2.41
CA PHE A 248 -20.55 -10.77 -3.28
C PHE A 248 -20.63 -12.09 -2.52
N ASP A 249 -20.86 -12.03 -1.20
CA ASP A 249 -21.03 -13.21 -0.32
C ASP A 249 -19.88 -14.22 -0.39
N LEU A 250 -18.65 -13.73 -0.64
CA LEU A 250 -17.47 -14.57 -0.81
C LEU A 250 -16.78 -14.93 0.51
N LEU A 251 -17.12 -14.24 1.60
CA LEU A 251 -16.54 -14.48 2.92
C LEU A 251 -16.95 -15.84 3.51
N ASP A 252 -18.08 -16.41 3.09
CA ASP A 252 -18.53 -17.70 3.59
C ASP A 252 -17.72 -18.88 3.00
N LEU A 253 -17.06 -18.69 1.86
CA LEU A 253 -16.19 -19.70 1.25
C LEU A 253 -14.94 -20.00 2.09
N GLU A 254 -14.51 -19.06 2.94
CA GLU A 254 -13.44 -19.29 3.91
C GLU A 254 -13.86 -20.31 4.97
N LYS A 255 -15.12 -20.30 5.40
CA LYS A 255 -15.63 -21.17 6.47
C LYS A 255 -15.85 -22.62 5.99
N ASP A 256 -16.01 -22.79 4.68
CA ASP A 256 -16.21 -24.08 4.01
C ASP A 256 -14.87 -24.81 3.71
N SER A 257 -13.72 -24.17 3.99
CA SER A 257 -12.36 -24.66 3.69
C SER A 257 -11.66 -25.24 4.91
#